data_AF-A0A0M4JKF8-F1
#
_entry.id   AF-A0A0M4JKF8-F1
#
_cell.length_a   1.000
_cell.length_b   1.000
_cell.length_c   1.000
_cell.angle_alpha   90.00
_cell.angle_beta   90.00
_cell.angle_gamma   90.00
#
_symmetry.space_group_name_H-M   'P 1'
#
loop_
_entity.id
_entity.type
_entity.pdbx_description
1 polymer ?
#
loop_
_entity_poly.entity_id
_entity_poly.type
_entity_poly.pdbx_seq_one_letter_code
_entity_poly.pdbx_strand_id
1 'polypeptide(L)'
;PTADGAPPLSAAGLEDALPAPAAALALAPGASLDPAVFQQQWGALPTADSWQHRTSLSVPLEQLSARFGTRHVKTMAFGTVGDASKFYFFAREAGAADTLLLCELVVTRSTGVAAATIKATAPAPVPLFSSLVRELLSS
;
A
#
# COMPACT_ATOMS: atom_id res chain seq x y z
N PRO A 1 -38.80 -56.29 -23.73
CA PRO A 1 -38.84 -54.80 -23.64
C PRO A 1 -38.32 -54.35 -22.26
N THR A 2 -37.05 -53.93 -22.17
CA THR A 2 -36.63 -52.51 -22.00
C THR A 2 -37.12 -51.88 -20.69
N ALA A 3 -36.36 -51.25 -19.81
CA ALA A 3 -34.95 -50.89 -19.61
C ALA A 3 -34.92 -50.32 -18.15
N ASP A 4 -33.93 -50.66 -17.31
CA ASP A 4 -32.76 -49.82 -16.98
C ASP A 4 -33.07 -48.54 -16.18
N GLY A 5 -32.27 -48.30 -15.14
CA GLY A 5 -31.97 -46.93 -14.68
C GLY A 5 -32.39 -46.58 -13.27
N ALA A 6 -31.60 -47.02 -12.27
CA ALA A 6 -31.48 -46.25 -11.03
C ALA A 6 -30.80 -44.91 -11.34
N PRO A 7 -31.32 -43.75 -10.90
CA PRO A 7 -30.54 -42.53 -10.91
C PRO A 7 -29.55 -42.49 -9.72
N PRO A 8 -28.36 -41.92 -9.92
CA PRO A 8 -27.20 -42.09 -9.06
C PRO A 8 -27.16 -41.12 -7.87
N LEU A 9 -26.33 -41.49 -6.90
CA LEU A 9 -25.66 -40.61 -5.93
C LEU A 9 -25.33 -39.26 -6.58
N SER A 10 -26.07 -38.20 -6.24
CA SER A 10 -25.64 -36.84 -6.59
C SER A 10 -24.54 -36.43 -5.62
N ALA A 11 -23.33 -36.52 -6.16
CA ALA A 11 -22.07 -36.16 -5.55
C ALA A 11 -22.11 -34.76 -4.93
N ALA A 12 -21.44 -34.64 -3.79
CA ALA A 12 -21.09 -33.39 -3.15
C ALA A 12 -20.44 -32.43 -4.17
N GLY A 13 -21.18 -31.39 -4.54
CA GLY A 13 -20.63 -30.19 -5.14
C GLY A 13 -19.94 -29.38 -4.05
N LEU A 14 -18.78 -29.85 -3.58
CA LEU A 14 -17.75 -28.99 -3.02
C LEU A 14 -17.15 -28.23 -4.21
N GLU A 15 -17.92 -27.29 -4.76
CA GLU A 15 -17.35 -26.26 -5.63
C GLU A 15 -16.46 -25.41 -4.72
N ASP A 16 -15.21 -25.86 -4.68
CA ASP A 16 -14.01 -25.12 -4.34
C ASP A 16 -14.20 -23.69 -4.84
N ALA A 17 -14.69 -22.83 -3.94
CA ALA A 17 -14.72 -21.41 -4.15
C ALA A 17 -13.25 -20.98 -4.11
N LEU A 18 -12.59 -21.09 -5.28
CA LEU A 18 -11.27 -20.54 -5.51
C LEU A 18 -11.28 -19.13 -4.90
N PRO A 19 -10.35 -18.81 -3.97
CA PRO A 19 -10.34 -17.51 -3.34
C PRO A 19 -10.26 -16.48 -4.47
N ALA A 20 -11.28 -15.60 -4.55
CA ALA A 20 -11.29 -14.50 -5.49
C ALA A 20 -9.91 -13.81 -5.41
N PRO A 21 -9.28 -13.48 -6.55
CA PRO A 21 -7.96 -12.86 -6.53
C PRO A 21 -8.03 -11.64 -5.62
N ALA A 22 -7.19 -11.62 -4.58
CA ALA A 22 -7.15 -10.53 -3.63
C ALA A 22 -7.08 -9.23 -4.42
N ALA A 23 -8.02 -8.30 -4.17
CA ALA A 23 -8.09 -7.05 -4.89
C ALA A 23 -6.71 -6.36 -4.84
N ALA A 24 -6.05 -6.27 -5.99
CA ALA A 24 -4.73 -5.66 -6.07
C ALA A 24 -4.90 -4.14 -6.12
N LEU A 25 -4.17 -3.42 -5.28
CA LEU A 25 -4.13 -1.96 -5.33
C LEU A 25 -3.42 -1.52 -6.62
N ALA A 26 -4.17 -0.94 -7.55
CA ALA A 26 -3.63 -0.34 -8.76
C ALA A 26 -3.35 1.15 -8.50
N LEU A 27 -2.09 1.58 -8.66
CA LEU A 27 -1.69 2.98 -8.47
C LEU A 27 -1.40 3.65 -9.81
N ALA A 28 -1.77 4.92 -9.95
CA ALA A 28 -1.60 5.69 -11.18
C ALA A 28 -0.10 6.04 -11.40
N PRO A 29 0.54 5.58 -12.50
CA PRO A 29 1.97 5.79 -12.74
C PRO A 29 2.36 7.27 -12.94
N GLY A 30 1.43 8.06 -13.48
CA GLY A 30 1.56 9.48 -13.76
C GLY A 30 1.05 10.40 -12.63
N ALA A 31 0.87 9.89 -11.41
CA ALA A 31 0.42 10.71 -10.29
C ALA A 31 1.37 11.90 -10.08
N SER A 32 0.79 13.11 -10.03
CA SER A 32 1.46 14.36 -9.71
C SER A 32 0.68 15.08 -8.61
N LEU A 33 1.40 15.78 -7.74
CA LEU A 33 0.82 16.54 -6.65
C LEU A 33 1.73 17.73 -6.36
N ASP A 34 1.14 18.92 -6.30
CA ASP A 34 1.86 20.13 -5.92
C ASP A 34 2.23 20.10 -4.42
N PRO A 35 3.42 20.58 -4.01
CA PRO A 35 3.84 20.57 -2.61
C PRO A 35 2.92 21.33 -1.65
N ALA A 36 2.36 22.47 -2.07
CA ALA A 36 1.41 23.21 -1.23
C ALA A 36 0.11 22.42 -1.07
N VAL A 37 -0.37 21.78 -2.15
CA VAL A 37 -1.54 20.89 -2.08
C VAL A 37 -1.26 19.69 -1.16
N PHE A 38 -0.07 19.08 -1.22
CA PHE A 38 0.31 18.02 -0.28
C PHE A 38 0.21 18.50 1.17
N GLN A 39 0.79 19.66 1.48
CA GLN A 39 0.76 20.20 2.85
C GLN A 39 -0.66 20.49 3.33
N GLN A 40 -1.51 21.06 2.46
CA GLN A 40 -2.90 21.32 2.80
C GLN A 40 -3.67 20.02 3.06
N GLN A 41 -3.55 19.02 2.19
CA GLN A 41 -4.22 17.73 2.35
C GLN A 41 -3.68 16.97 3.58
N TRP A 42 -2.37 17.02 3.82
CA TRP A 42 -1.76 16.42 5.01
C TRP A 42 -2.27 17.04 6.31
N GLY A 43 -2.47 18.36 6.34
CA GLY A 43 -3.04 19.07 7.49
C GLY A 43 -4.53 18.79 7.70
N ALA A 44 -5.29 18.63 6.61
CA ALA A 44 -6.76 18.50 6.65
C ALA A 44 -7.26 17.07 6.87
N LEU A 45 -6.60 16.06 6.29
CA LEU A 45 -7.08 14.68 6.33
C LEU A 45 -6.84 14.04 7.71
N PRO A 46 -7.77 13.20 8.19
CA PRO A 46 -7.54 12.39 9.39
C PRO A 46 -6.52 11.29 9.11
N THR A 47 -5.86 10.82 10.17
CA THR A 47 -5.04 9.60 10.10
C THR A 47 -5.94 8.41 9.85
N ALA A 48 -5.70 7.72 8.73
CA ALA A 48 -6.46 6.53 8.34
C ALA A 48 -5.79 5.23 8.82
N ASP A 49 -4.46 5.22 8.93
CA ASP A 49 -3.70 4.13 9.54
C ASP A 49 -2.37 4.65 10.10
N SER A 50 -1.83 3.96 11.10
CA SER A 50 -0.55 4.28 11.71
C SER A 50 0.06 3.04 12.35
N TRP A 51 1.34 2.79 12.09
CA TRP A 51 2.01 1.58 12.56
C TRP A 51 3.52 1.76 12.72
N GLN A 52 4.14 0.78 13.39
CA GLN A 52 5.58 0.56 13.38
C GLN A 52 5.90 -0.79 12.74
N HIS A 53 7.04 -0.86 12.05
CA HIS A 53 7.50 -2.05 11.35
C HIS A 53 9.02 -2.15 11.41
N ARG A 54 9.55 -3.33 11.74
CA ARG A 54 10.99 -3.55 11.68
C ARG A 54 11.40 -3.79 10.24
N THR A 55 12.29 -2.94 9.74
CA THR A 55 12.75 -3.02 8.36
C THR A 55 13.77 -4.13 8.16
N SER A 56 13.79 -4.72 6.96
CA SER A 56 14.81 -5.68 6.50
C SER A 56 15.29 -5.30 5.10
N LEU A 57 15.66 -4.02 4.95
CA LEU A 57 16.03 -3.43 3.67
C LEU A 57 17.29 -4.07 3.10
N SER A 58 17.21 -4.49 1.84
CA SER A 58 18.37 -4.91 1.05
C SER A 58 19.13 -3.74 0.40
N VAL A 59 18.61 -2.52 0.50
CA VAL A 59 19.19 -1.31 -0.12
C VAL A 59 19.39 -0.19 0.90
N PRO A 60 20.30 0.77 0.65
CA PRO A 60 20.42 1.99 1.43
C PRO A 60 19.11 2.78 1.49
N LEU A 61 18.88 3.51 2.59
CA LEU A 61 17.65 4.28 2.79
C LEU A 61 17.43 5.34 1.72
N GLU A 62 18.50 5.93 1.21
CA GLU A 62 18.48 6.92 0.14
C GLU A 62 17.89 6.35 -1.15
N GLN A 63 17.91 5.03 -1.34
CA GLN A 63 17.31 4.36 -2.50
C GLN A 63 15.82 4.01 -2.30
N LEU A 64 15.24 4.26 -1.12
CA LEU A 64 13.82 3.99 -0.88
C LEU A 64 12.91 4.80 -1.81
N SER A 65 13.24 6.05 -2.12
CA SER A 65 12.46 6.85 -3.07
C SER A 65 12.37 6.19 -4.44
N ALA A 66 13.47 5.62 -4.94
CA ALA A 66 13.49 4.89 -6.20
C ALA A 66 12.68 3.60 -6.12
N ARG A 67 12.85 2.83 -5.03
CA ARG A 67 12.10 1.60 -4.78
C ARG A 67 10.59 1.83 -4.70
N PHE A 68 10.15 2.84 -3.95
CA PHE A 68 8.73 3.21 -3.88
C PHE A 68 8.20 3.67 -5.25
N GLY A 69 9.06 4.35 -6.02
CA GLY A 69 8.76 4.76 -7.39
C GLY A 69 8.45 3.61 -8.35
N THR A 70 9.07 2.42 -8.18
CA THR A 70 8.77 1.24 -9.02
C THR A 70 7.35 0.70 -8.80
N ARG A 71 6.75 1.01 -7.64
CA ARG A 71 5.36 0.72 -7.31
C ARG A 71 4.44 1.94 -7.44
N HIS A 72 4.88 2.96 -8.18
CA HIS A 72 4.12 4.20 -8.43
C HIS A 72 3.79 5.02 -7.17
N VAL A 73 4.52 4.80 -6.08
CA VAL A 73 4.48 5.66 -4.90
C VAL A 73 5.55 6.73 -5.05
N LYS A 74 5.14 7.99 -5.17
CA LYS A 74 6.01 9.13 -5.46
C LYS A 74 6.52 9.76 -4.16
N THR A 75 7.76 10.22 -4.17
CA THR A 75 8.32 11.00 -3.05
C THR A 75 7.97 12.47 -3.25
N MET A 76 7.32 13.09 -2.26
CA MET A 76 7.13 14.54 -2.18
C MET A 76 8.36 15.22 -1.57
N ALA A 77 8.86 14.67 -0.47
CA ALA A 77 10.06 15.16 0.20
C ALA A 77 10.79 14.02 0.91
N PHE A 78 12.11 14.16 1.01
CA PHE A 78 12.97 13.28 1.78
C PHE A 78 14.00 14.13 2.51
N GLY A 79 14.27 13.80 3.76
CA GLY A 79 15.27 14.46 4.57
C GLY A 79 15.80 13.56 5.66
N THR A 80 16.96 13.90 6.19
CA THR A 80 17.58 13.19 7.30
C THR A 80 17.94 14.20 8.37
N VAL A 81 17.60 13.89 9.63
CA VAL A 81 17.95 14.69 10.80
C VAL A 81 18.35 13.75 11.93
N GLY A 82 19.58 13.88 12.43
CA GLY A 82 20.09 13.01 13.49
C GLY A 82 20.09 11.53 13.06
N ASP A 83 19.42 10.66 13.81
CA ASP A 83 19.30 9.23 13.50
C ASP A 83 18.07 8.88 12.63
N ALA A 84 17.24 9.87 12.28
CA ALA A 84 15.99 9.65 11.56
C ALA A 84 16.10 10.03 10.08
N SER A 85 15.66 9.13 9.21
CA SER A 85 15.39 9.41 7.80
C SER A 85 13.88 9.51 7.59
N LYS A 86 13.42 10.68 7.14
CA LYS A 86 12.00 11.02 7.00
C LYS A 86 11.63 11.18 5.54
N PHE A 87 10.55 10.53 5.14
CA PHE A 87 9.98 10.58 3.80
C PHE A 87 8.53 11.01 3.87
N TYR A 88 8.14 11.85 2.91
CA TYR A 88 6.76 12.15 2.60
C TYR A 88 6.48 11.56 1.22
N PHE A 89 5.55 10.62 1.16
CA PHE A 89 5.13 9.94 -0.05
C PHE A 89 3.69 10.28 -0.40
N PHE A 90 3.36 10.17 -1.69
CA PHE A 90 1.99 10.22 -2.17
C PHE A 90 1.76 9.22 -3.31
N ALA A 91 0.51 8.80 -3.48
CA ALA A 91 0.04 8.03 -4.62
C ALA A 91 -1.43 8.36 -4.92
N ARG A 92 -1.88 8.03 -6.13
CA ARG A 92 -3.30 8.05 -6.50
C ARG A 92 -3.73 6.67 -6.95
N GLU A 93 -4.95 6.27 -6.63
CA GLU A 93 -5.52 5.03 -7.15
C GLU A 93 -5.79 5.15 -8.67
N ALA A 94 -5.48 4.10 -9.41
CA ALA A 94 -5.77 4.05 -10.84
C ALA A 94 -7.28 3.88 -11.06
N GLY A 95 -7.87 4.68 -11.96
CA GLY A 95 -9.32 4.68 -12.20
C GLY A 95 -10.15 5.46 -11.17
N ALA A 96 -9.56 5.87 -10.04
CA ALA A 96 -10.18 6.74 -9.05
C ALA A 96 -9.25 7.94 -8.76
N ALA A 97 -9.20 8.90 -9.69
CA ALA A 97 -8.23 9.99 -9.67
C ALA A 97 -8.32 10.88 -8.41
N ASP A 98 -9.48 10.94 -7.76
CA ASP A 98 -9.71 11.71 -6.54
C ASP A 98 -9.30 10.98 -5.26
N THR A 99 -8.97 9.68 -5.37
CA THR A 99 -8.45 8.89 -4.26
C THR A 99 -6.95 9.17 -4.09
N LEU A 100 -6.64 10.05 -3.15
CA LEU A 100 -5.29 10.44 -2.77
C LEU A 100 -4.86 9.67 -1.52
N LEU A 101 -3.67 9.09 -1.59
CA LEU A 101 -2.99 8.38 -0.50
C LEU A 101 -1.73 9.16 -0.14
N LEU A 102 -1.57 9.52 1.13
CA LEU A 102 -0.42 10.23 1.67
C LEU A 102 0.24 9.37 2.75
N CYS A 103 1.56 9.39 2.82
CA CYS A 103 2.31 8.66 3.84
C CYS A 103 3.47 9.52 4.35
N GLU A 104 3.56 9.66 5.67
CA GLU A 104 4.79 10.06 6.35
C GLU A 104 5.46 8.78 6.85
N LEU A 105 6.70 8.55 6.44
CA LEU A 105 7.52 7.44 6.90
C LEU A 105 8.75 7.98 7.60
N VAL A 106 8.99 7.53 8.82
CA VAL A 106 10.21 7.84 9.58
C VAL A 106 10.93 6.54 9.87
N VAL A 107 12.17 6.41 9.42
CA VAL A 107 13.03 5.26 9.73
C VAL A 107 14.12 5.69 10.70
N THR A 108 14.17 5.03 11.85
CA THR A 108 15.23 5.20 12.85
C THR A 108 16.40 4.28 12.48
N ARG A 109 17.54 4.85 12.11
CA ARG A 109 18.64 4.09 11.48
C ARG A 109 19.35 3.16 12.43
N SER A 110 19.56 3.59 13.67
CA SER A 110 20.20 2.76 14.70
C SER A 110 19.41 1.49 15.04
N THR A 111 18.08 1.55 14.99
CA THR A 111 17.20 0.43 15.36
C THR A 111 16.64 -0.34 14.16
N GLY A 112 16.66 0.27 12.97
CA GLY A 112 16.01 -0.26 11.78
C GLY A 112 14.48 -0.29 11.89
N VAL A 113 13.88 0.48 12.82
CA VAL A 113 12.42 0.56 12.99
C VAL A 113 11.87 1.71 12.13
N ALA A 114 10.89 1.39 11.30
CA ALA A 114 10.08 2.34 10.58
C ALA A 114 8.78 2.63 11.34
N ALA A 115 8.38 3.89 11.38
CA ALA A 115 7.06 4.34 11.79
C ALA A 115 6.38 5.02 10.60
N ALA A 116 5.15 4.64 10.29
CA ALA A 116 4.38 5.24 9.21
C ALA A 116 3.07 5.82 9.72
N THR A 117 2.68 6.96 9.16
CA THR A 117 1.35 7.55 9.29
C THR A 117 0.76 7.69 7.90
N ILE A 118 -0.43 7.15 7.69
CA ILE A 118 -1.13 7.16 6.40
C ILE A 118 -2.40 7.99 6.53
N LYS A 119 -2.60 8.86 5.53
CA LYS A 119 -3.81 9.68 5.38
C LYS A 119 -4.37 9.48 3.98
N ALA A 120 -5.69 9.47 3.85
CA ALA A 120 -6.33 9.22 2.56
C ALA A 120 -7.66 9.97 2.42
N THR A 121 -8.04 10.30 1.19
CA THR A 121 -9.36 10.87 0.89
C THR A 121 -10.47 9.80 0.90
N ALA A 122 -10.11 8.53 0.74
CA ALA A 122 -11.02 7.40 0.86
C ALA A 122 -10.38 6.27 1.70
N PRO A 123 -11.16 5.58 2.56
CA PRO A 123 -10.63 4.55 3.45
C PRO A 123 -10.38 3.20 2.74
N ALA A 124 -11.09 2.91 1.65
CA ALA A 124 -11.06 1.61 0.97
C ALA A 124 -9.64 1.11 0.58
N PRO A 125 -8.76 1.91 -0.05
CA PRO A 125 -7.42 1.46 -0.45
C PRO A 125 -6.40 1.40 0.70
N VAL A 126 -6.71 1.94 1.88
CA VAL A 126 -5.73 2.14 2.97
C VAL A 126 -5.09 0.84 3.45
N PRO A 127 -5.83 -0.26 3.72
CA PRO A 127 -5.22 -1.51 4.17
C PRO A 127 -4.23 -2.11 3.16
N LEU A 128 -4.55 -2.03 1.87
CA LEU A 128 -3.68 -2.51 0.79
C LEU A 128 -2.45 -1.61 0.63
N PHE A 129 -2.65 -0.30 0.66
CA PHE A 129 -1.55 0.67 0.58
C PHE A 129 -0.59 0.53 1.76
N SER A 130 -1.13 0.39 2.97
CA SER A 130 -0.32 0.14 4.16
C SER A 130 0.50 -1.15 4.05
N SER A 131 -0.07 -2.20 3.46
CA SER A 131 0.61 -3.48 3.29
C SER A 131 1.72 -3.38 2.25
N LEU A 132 1.48 -2.65 1.15
CA LEU A 132 2.49 -2.32 0.15
C LEU A 132 3.68 -1.55 0.75
N VAL A 133 3.42 -0.55 1.59
CA VAL A 133 4.50 0.21 2.26
C VAL A 133 5.35 -0.73 3.13
N ARG A 134 4.74 -1.64 3.90
CA ARG A 134 5.47 -2.64 4.71
C ARG A 134 6.27 -3.62 3.85
N GLU A 135 5.70 -4.09 2.74
CA GLU A 135 6.40 -4.96 1.77
C GLU A 135 7.69 -4.29 1.27
N LEU A 136 7.59 -3.02 0.84
CA LEU A 136 8.72 -2.27 0.31
C LEU A 136 9.82 -2.01 1.34
N LEU A 137 9.48 -2.08 2.63
CA LEU A 137 10.43 -1.97 3.75
C LEU A 137 11.06 -3.30 4.17
N SER A 138 10.58 -4.41 3.62
CA SER A 138 11.00 -5.76 3.98
C SER A 138 11.73 -6.51 2.85
N SER A 139 11.95 -5.84 1.72
CA SER A 139 12.55 -6.42 0.51
C SER A 139 13.95 -5.90 0.21
#